data_AF-A0A7S2RKG6-F1
#
_entry.id   AF-A0A7S2RKG6-F1
#
_cell.length_a   1.000
_cell.length_b   1.000
_cell.length_c   1.000
_cell.angle_alpha   90.00
_cell.angle_beta   90.00
_cell.angle_gamma   90.00
#
_symmetry.space_group_name_H-M   'P 1'
#
loop_
_entity.id
_entity.type
_entity.pdbx_description
1 polymer ?
#
loop_
_entity_poly.entity_id
_entity_poly.type
_entity_poly.pdbx_seq_one_letter_code
_entity_poly.pdbx_strand_id
1 'polypeptide(L)'
;EIQDSMLSMCTIYLAPSSISGGGFGIYTTKSFPEGSVMLPADGPSIAVVDPDYNHDWVKLFSGYWWEPGNGVSDTVLFEATWVADYQITMGSLPNSHSYLNNMDFQFPNLRYDDSLLNRTVDPGAGAYSYHTGRDMTAGRYIE
;
A
#
# COMPACT_ATOMS: atom_id res chain seq x y z
N GLU A 1 -16.16 -32.97 -12.33
CA GLU A 1 -16.58 -32.24 -11.11
C GLU A 1 -15.46 -31.30 -10.73
N ILE A 2 -15.57 -30.05 -11.15
CA ILE A 2 -14.60 -29.01 -10.84
C ILE A 2 -14.89 -28.56 -9.42
N GLN A 3 -13.86 -28.58 -8.59
CA GLN A 3 -13.85 -28.32 -7.16
C GLN A 3 -14.15 -26.84 -6.88
N ASP A 4 -15.41 -26.46 -7.08
CA ASP A 4 -15.99 -25.13 -6.88
C ASP A 4 -16.26 -24.82 -5.39
N SER A 5 -15.46 -25.40 -4.47
CA SER A 5 -15.67 -25.35 -3.02
C SER A 5 -14.60 -24.58 -2.24
N MET A 6 -13.75 -23.81 -2.93
CA MET A 6 -12.90 -22.78 -2.32
C MET A 6 -13.18 -21.39 -2.91
N LEU A 7 -14.39 -21.19 -3.42
CA LEU A 7 -14.96 -19.87 -3.64
C LEU A 7 -14.93 -19.07 -2.33
N SER A 8 -13.91 -18.22 -2.23
CA SER A 8 -13.94 -16.91 -1.60
C SER A 8 -14.40 -16.84 -0.14
N MET A 9 -13.76 -17.57 0.78
CA MET A 9 -13.74 -17.05 2.15
C MET A 9 -12.92 -15.77 2.10
N CYS A 10 -13.58 -14.61 2.28
CA CYS A 10 -12.90 -13.36 2.56
C CYS A 10 -11.99 -13.61 3.78
N THR A 11 -10.69 -13.74 3.52
CA THR A 11 -9.70 -13.95 4.57
C THR A 11 -9.51 -12.70 5.39
N ILE A 12 -9.85 -11.54 4.82
CA ILE A 12 -9.68 -10.24 5.43
C ILE A 12 -11.00 -9.47 5.29
N TYR A 13 -11.44 -8.85 6.38
CA TYR A 13 -12.71 -8.15 6.45
C TYR A 13 -12.65 -6.91 7.34
N LEU A 14 -13.55 -5.95 7.09
CA LEU A 14 -13.75 -4.78 7.94
C LEU A 14 -14.86 -5.05 8.95
N ALA A 15 -14.63 -4.68 10.20
CA ALA A 15 -15.63 -4.73 11.27
C ALA A 15 -15.39 -3.57 12.25
N PRO A 16 -16.37 -3.24 13.13
CA PRO A 16 -16.13 -2.28 14.20
C PRO A 16 -14.88 -2.66 15.01
N SER A 17 -14.01 -1.68 15.24
CA SER A 17 -12.76 -1.87 15.94
C SER A 17 -13.00 -2.31 17.39
N SER A 18 -12.16 -3.23 17.87
CA SER A 18 -12.08 -3.61 19.28
C SER A 18 -11.36 -2.55 20.13
N ILE A 19 -10.75 -1.55 19.50
CA ILE A 19 -10.16 -0.39 20.18
C ILE A 19 -11.27 0.65 20.40
N SER A 20 -11.48 1.06 21.65
CA SER A 20 -12.46 2.08 21.99
C SER A 20 -12.21 3.38 21.22
N GLY A 21 -13.20 3.82 20.44
CA GLY A 21 -13.10 5.02 19.59
C GLY A 21 -12.35 4.81 18.27
N GLY A 22 -11.92 3.58 17.94
CA GLY A 22 -11.16 3.27 16.72
C GLY A 22 -11.97 3.19 15.42
N GLY A 23 -13.29 3.35 15.47
CA GLY A 23 -14.14 3.25 14.28
C GLY A 23 -14.19 1.82 13.72
N PHE A 24 -13.67 1.62 12.51
CA PHE A 24 -13.53 0.30 11.89
C PHE A 24 -12.07 -0.18 11.93
N GLY A 25 -11.89 -1.49 11.98
CA GLY A 25 -10.60 -2.14 11.88
C GLY A 25 -10.62 -3.29 10.88
N ILE A 26 -9.42 -3.73 10.50
CA ILE A 26 -9.22 -4.92 9.67
C ILE A 26 -9.04 -6.14 10.56
N TYR A 27 -9.71 -7.22 10.16
CA TYR A 27 -9.64 -8.52 10.80
C TYR A 27 -9.35 -9.60 9.78
N THR A 28 -8.85 -10.74 10.24
CA THR A 28 -8.66 -11.92 9.41
C THR A 28 -9.30 -13.16 10.03
N THR A 29 -9.79 -14.06 9.18
CA THR A 29 -10.27 -15.39 9.57
C THR A 29 -9.20 -16.48 9.41
N LYS A 30 -7.99 -16.10 8.96
CA LYS A 30 -6.91 -17.01 8.63
C LYS A 30 -5.64 -16.59 9.39
N SER A 31 -4.95 -17.58 9.92
CA SER A 31 -3.64 -17.35 10.52
C SER A 31 -2.59 -17.05 9.44
N PHE A 32 -1.69 -16.11 9.74
CA PHE A 32 -0.58 -15.72 8.88
C PHE A 32 0.75 -15.94 9.60
N PRO A 33 1.63 -16.80 9.07
CA PRO A 33 3.02 -16.85 9.51
C PRO A 33 3.71 -15.50 9.36
N GLU A 34 4.64 -15.17 10.24
CA GLU A 34 5.50 -13.99 10.11
C GLU A 34 6.21 -13.99 8.74
N GLY A 35 6.23 -12.83 8.10
CA GLY A 35 6.77 -12.61 6.75
C GLY A 35 5.89 -13.11 5.61
N SER A 36 4.76 -13.78 5.88
CA SER A 36 3.85 -14.22 4.82
C SER A 36 3.06 -13.06 4.24
N VAL A 37 2.80 -13.12 2.93
CA VAL A 37 1.94 -12.15 2.23
C VAL A 37 0.49 -12.34 2.70
N MET A 38 -0.06 -11.30 3.32
CA MET A 38 -1.46 -11.23 3.71
C MET A 38 -2.33 -10.79 2.53
N LEU A 39 -1.86 -9.78 1.80
CA LEU A 39 -2.46 -9.28 0.58
C LEU A 39 -1.36 -9.00 -0.44
N PRO A 40 -1.45 -9.59 -1.64
CA PRO A 40 -0.54 -9.22 -2.71
C PRO A 40 -0.80 -7.78 -3.15
N ALA A 41 0.20 -7.20 -3.80
CA ALA A 41 0.21 -5.89 -4.43
C ALA A 41 -1.08 -5.67 -5.24
N ASP A 42 -2.00 -4.91 -4.67
CA ASP A 42 -3.21 -4.47 -5.34
C ASP A 42 -3.51 -3.02 -4.96
N GLY A 43 -3.65 -2.19 -5.98
CA GLY A 43 -4.09 -0.82 -5.85
C GLY A 43 -3.31 0.18 -6.69
N PRO A 44 -3.94 1.33 -6.97
CA PRO A 44 -3.31 2.41 -7.69
C PRO A 44 -2.24 3.07 -6.81
N SER A 45 -1.12 3.39 -7.43
CA SER A 45 -0.10 4.27 -6.90
C SER A 45 -0.30 5.66 -7.52
N ILE A 46 -0.44 6.65 -6.65
CA ILE A 46 -0.64 8.05 -7.02
C ILE A 46 0.69 8.76 -6.77
N ALA A 47 1.42 9.04 -7.84
CA ALA A 47 2.64 9.81 -7.76
C ALA A 47 2.32 11.29 -7.53
N VAL A 48 2.93 11.86 -6.49
CA VAL A 48 2.97 13.30 -6.21
C VAL A 48 4.38 13.76 -6.57
N VAL A 49 4.50 14.46 -7.70
CA VAL A 49 5.76 15.02 -8.19
C VAL A 49 6.04 16.36 -7.52
N ASP A 50 7.32 16.63 -7.23
CA ASP A 50 7.80 17.80 -6.49
C ASP A 50 7.02 18.07 -5.18
N PRO A 51 6.88 17.09 -4.26
CA PRO A 51 6.07 17.28 -3.06
C PRO A 51 6.54 18.43 -2.14
N ASP A 52 7.76 18.96 -2.34
CA ASP A 52 8.33 20.07 -1.58
C ASP A 52 7.75 21.41 -2.03
N TYR A 53 7.28 21.48 -3.27
CA TYR A 53 6.65 22.69 -3.80
C TYR A 53 5.22 22.86 -3.27
N ASN A 54 4.57 21.78 -2.82
CA ASN A 54 3.18 21.79 -2.40
C ASN A 54 2.94 20.97 -1.12
N HIS A 55 3.52 21.38 0.00
CA HIS A 55 3.40 20.70 1.31
C HIS A 55 1.95 20.43 1.80
N ASP A 56 0.93 21.00 1.16
CA ASP A 56 -0.47 20.74 1.49
C ASP A 56 -0.92 19.33 1.10
N TRP A 57 -0.18 18.61 0.24
CA TRP A 57 -0.52 17.22 -0.12
C TRP A 57 -0.59 16.31 1.12
N VAL A 58 0.25 16.56 2.14
CA VAL A 58 0.25 15.81 3.41
C VAL A 58 -1.05 16.06 4.20
N LYS A 59 -1.64 17.27 4.09
CA LYS A 59 -2.85 17.63 4.85
C LYS A 59 -4.05 16.81 4.42
N LEU A 60 -4.19 16.56 3.11
CA LEU A 60 -5.30 15.79 2.55
C LEU A 60 -5.39 14.38 3.15
N PHE A 61 -4.24 13.81 3.52
CA PHE A 61 -4.14 12.45 4.03
C PHE A 61 -3.51 12.36 5.42
N SER A 62 -3.51 13.46 6.17
CA SER A 62 -2.90 13.54 7.50
C SER A 62 -3.48 12.53 8.50
N GLY A 63 -4.71 12.05 8.27
CA GLY A 63 -5.34 10.99 9.07
C GLY A 63 -4.94 9.56 8.70
N TYR A 64 -4.25 9.37 7.57
CA TYR A 64 -3.76 8.08 7.07
C TYR A 64 -2.23 8.02 7.02
N TRP A 65 -1.57 9.13 7.38
CA TRP A 65 -0.14 9.26 7.45
C TRP A 65 0.37 8.91 8.86
N TRP A 66 1.25 7.92 8.94
CA TRP A 66 1.94 7.51 10.16
C TRP A 66 3.43 7.48 9.83
N GLU A 67 4.19 8.43 10.36
CA GLU A 67 5.65 8.51 10.16
C GLU A 67 6.37 7.35 10.86
N PRO A 68 7.52 6.89 10.32
CA PRO A 68 7.78 6.45 8.95
C PRO A 68 7.43 4.96 8.78
N GLY A 69 6.90 4.59 7.61
CA GLY A 69 6.67 3.19 7.24
C GLY A 69 5.26 2.67 7.51
N ASN A 70 4.24 3.32 6.95
CA ASN A 70 2.83 2.97 7.17
C ASN A 70 2.15 2.26 5.98
N GLY A 71 2.89 1.94 4.91
CA GLY A 71 2.31 1.28 3.73
C GLY A 71 1.35 2.16 2.90
N VAL A 72 0.98 3.36 3.37
CA VAL A 72 0.09 4.29 2.65
C VAL A 72 0.86 5.25 1.77
N SER A 73 2.05 5.66 2.21
CA SER A 73 2.76 6.73 1.54
C SER A 73 4.26 6.61 1.75
N ASP A 74 5.04 6.82 0.70
CA ASP A 74 6.50 6.79 0.83
C ASP A 74 7.17 7.59 -0.29
N THR A 75 8.48 7.80 -0.19
CA THR A 75 9.30 8.39 -1.24
C THR A 75 9.74 7.33 -2.25
N VAL A 76 9.54 7.61 -3.53
CA VAL A 76 9.98 6.79 -4.65
C VAL A 76 10.78 7.62 -5.65
N LEU A 77 11.58 6.95 -6.50
CA LEU A 77 12.53 7.60 -7.42
C LEU A 77 12.27 7.26 -8.90
N PHE A 78 11.06 6.86 -9.28
CA PHE A 78 10.80 6.34 -10.63
C PHE A 78 10.37 7.41 -11.68
N GLU A 79 9.91 8.61 -11.29
CA GLU A 79 9.54 9.70 -12.25
C GLU A 79 10.39 10.96 -12.14
N ALA A 80 10.85 11.32 -10.94
CA ALA A 80 11.62 12.52 -10.67
C ALA A 80 12.67 12.26 -9.58
N THR A 81 13.52 13.25 -9.32
CA THR A 81 14.50 13.21 -8.22
C THR A 81 13.84 12.99 -6.86
N TRP A 82 12.60 13.46 -6.71
CA TRP A 82 11.78 13.22 -5.54
C TRP A 82 10.31 13.09 -5.92
N VAL A 83 9.71 11.94 -5.63
CA VAL A 83 8.29 11.66 -5.84
C VAL A 83 7.76 11.05 -4.55
N ALA A 84 6.62 11.54 -4.06
CA ALA A 84 5.89 10.84 -3.02
C ALA A 84 4.87 9.90 -3.68
N ASP A 85 4.99 8.61 -3.45
CA ASP A 85 4.02 7.60 -3.83
C ASP A 85 2.92 7.51 -2.77
N TYR A 86 1.67 7.63 -3.20
CA TYR A 86 0.48 7.51 -2.37
C TYR A 86 -0.37 6.31 -2.79
N GLN A 87 -0.57 5.37 -1.85
CA GLN A 87 -1.33 4.13 -2.02
C GLN A 87 -2.37 4.00 -0.92
N ILE A 88 -3.58 4.51 -1.18
CA ILE A 88 -4.73 4.38 -0.25
C ILE A 88 -5.37 3.02 -0.47
N THR A 89 -4.64 1.98 -0.07
CA THR A 89 -5.05 0.58 -0.20
C THR A 89 -5.29 0.02 1.19
N MET A 90 -5.03 -1.27 1.40
CA MET A 90 -5.22 -1.88 2.70
C MET A 90 -4.41 -1.21 3.82
N GLY A 91 -3.29 -0.56 3.51
CA GLY A 91 -2.42 0.08 4.51
C GLY A 91 -3.10 1.23 5.27
N SER A 92 -4.17 1.83 4.72
CA SER A 92 -4.86 2.99 5.32
C SER A 92 -6.00 2.61 6.26
N LEU A 93 -6.38 1.33 6.28
CA LEU A 93 -7.54 0.80 6.98
C LEU A 93 -7.27 0.14 8.37
N PRO A 94 -6.05 -0.31 8.74
CA PRO A 94 -5.82 -0.88 10.04
C PRO A 94 -5.79 0.25 11.06
N ASN A 95 -6.23 -0.06 12.28
CA ASN A 95 -6.03 0.86 13.38
C ASN A 95 -4.55 0.87 13.81
N SER A 96 -4.11 1.99 14.35
CA SER A 96 -2.80 2.08 14.98
C SER A 96 -2.84 1.68 16.44
N HIS A 97 -1.75 1.05 16.86
CA HIS A 97 -1.51 0.68 18.24
C HIS A 97 -0.03 0.83 18.57
N SER A 98 0.31 1.70 19.53
CA SER A 98 1.71 2.11 19.81
C SER A 98 2.66 0.98 20.20
N TYR A 99 2.13 -0.16 20.66
CA TYR A 99 2.94 -1.30 21.12
C TYR A 99 2.79 -2.55 20.26
N LEU A 100 1.84 -2.58 19.32
CA LEU A 100 1.52 -3.80 18.57
C LEU A 100 1.36 -3.43 17.11
N ASN A 101 2.37 -3.79 16.30
CA ASN A 101 2.27 -3.74 14.86
C ASN A 101 2.24 -5.18 14.33
N ASN A 102 1.17 -5.52 13.60
CA ASN A 102 0.98 -6.85 13.01
C ASN A 102 1.33 -6.88 11.53
N MET A 103 1.53 -5.74 10.90
CA MET A 103 1.68 -5.64 9.46
C MET A 103 2.98 -4.93 9.11
N ASP A 104 3.59 -5.41 8.06
CA ASP A 104 4.67 -4.75 7.36
C ASP A 104 4.29 -4.67 5.87
N PHE A 105 5.05 -3.92 5.09
CA PHE A 105 4.78 -3.75 3.68
C PHE A 105 6.07 -3.83 2.89
N GLN A 106 5.99 -4.47 1.73
CA GLN A 106 7.11 -4.56 0.82
C GLN A 106 6.81 -3.76 -0.44
N PHE A 107 7.77 -2.91 -0.80
CA PHE A 107 7.72 -2.24 -2.10
C PHE A 107 7.79 -3.26 -3.22
N PRO A 108 6.97 -3.11 -4.26
CA PRO A 108 7.14 -3.91 -5.44
C PRO A 108 8.51 -3.59 -6.04
N ASN A 109 9.33 -4.62 -6.24
CA ASN A 109 10.63 -4.48 -6.90
C ASN A 109 10.43 -4.40 -8.42
N LEU A 110 9.82 -3.31 -8.86
CA LEU A 110 9.50 -3.07 -10.25
C LEU A 110 10.50 -2.11 -10.86
N ARG A 111 11.04 -2.53 -12.01
CA ARG A 111 11.84 -1.67 -12.88
C ARG A 111 11.07 -1.54 -14.18
N TYR A 112 10.59 -0.34 -14.45
CA TYR A 112 10.00 -0.04 -15.74
C TYR A 112 11.10 0.09 -16.78
N ASP A 113 10.96 -0.65 -17.87
CA ASP A 113 11.80 -0.47 -19.04
C ASP A 113 11.18 0.64 -19.92
N ASP A 114 11.77 1.83 -19.86
CA ASP A 114 11.41 3.00 -20.68
C ASP A 114 12.31 3.13 -21.91
N SER A 115 13.13 2.12 -22.22
CA SER A 115 14.18 2.24 -23.25
C SER A 115 13.63 2.37 -24.68
N LEU A 116 12.34 2.08 -24.87
CA LEU A 116 11.67 2.18 -26.17
C LEU A 116 11.30 3.61 -26.56
N LEU A 117 11.22 4.53 -25.59
CA LEU A 117 10.79 5.91 -25.80
C LEU A 117 11.92 6.89 -25.45
N ASN A 118 12.05 7.96 -26.24
CA ASN A 118 13.00 9.01 -25.98
C ASN A 118 12.35 10.11 -25.14
N ARG A 119 12.82 10.30 -23.91
CA ARG A 119 12.32 11.32 -22.97
C ARG A 119 12.31 12.76 -23.47
N THR A 120 13.08 13.07 -24.51
CA THR A 120 13.14 14.43 -25.08
C THR A 120 12.21 14.64 -26.27
N VAL A 121 11.65 13.57 -26.84
CA VAL A 121 10.91 13.61 -28.12
C VAL A 121 9.52 12.98 -28.00
N ASP A 122 9.42 11.91 -27.20
CA ASP A 122 8.20 11.13 -27.05
C ASP A 122 7.46 11.59 -25.78
N PRO A 123 6.27 12.23 -25.90
CA PRO A 123 5.51 12.69 -24.76
C PRO A 123 4.94 11.55 -23.89
N GLY A 124 5.01 10.31 -24.37
CA GLY A 124 4.65 9.10 -23.62
C GLY A 124 5.82 8.48 -22.85
N ALA A 125 7.05 8.98 -22.99
CA ALA A 125 8.19 8.48 -22.23
C ALA A 125 7.96 8.75 -20.73
N GLY A 126 8.03 7.71 -19.90
CA GLY A 126 7.67 7.80 -18.49
C GLY A 126 6.17 7.75 -18.17
N ALA A 127 5.28 7.63 -19.18
CA ALA A 127 3.84 7.54 -18.94
C ALA A 127 3.44 6.09 -18.58
N TYR A 128 3.47 5.77 -17.29
CA TYR A 128 3.04 4.47 -16.76
C TYR A 128 1.72 4.58 -15.99
N SER A 129 0.89 3.55 -16.08
CA SER A 129 -0.21 3.36 -15.12
C SER A 129 0.34 2.60 -13.92
N TYR A 130 0.56 3.29 -12.80
CA TYR A 130 1.12 2.69 -11.59
C TYR A 130 0.08 1.81 -10.90
N HIS A 131 0.00 0.55 -11.32
CA HIS A 131 -0.70 -0.52 -10.59
C HIS A 131 0.30 -1.33 -9.76
N THR A 132 1.12 -0.61 -8.99
CA THR A 132 2.24 -1.16 -8.24
C THR A 132 1.93 -1.07 -6.76
N GLY A 133 0.84 -1.71 -6.37
CA GLY A 133 0.48 -1.86 -4.97
C GLY A 133 1.64 -2.46 -4.17
N ARG A 134 1.64 -2.22 -2.86
CA ARG A 134 2.57 -2.85 -1.93
C ARG A 134 2.03 -4.20 -1.50
N ASP A 135 2.91 -5.19 -1.38
CA ASP A 135 2.56 -6.42 -0.68
C ASP A 135 2.43 -6.08 0.79
N MET A 136 1.31 -6.44 1.41
CA MET A 136 1.14 -6.35 2.86
C MET A 136 1.53 -7.70 3.45
N THR A 137 2.50 -7.70 4.35
CA THR A 137 3.04 -8.92 4.97
C THR A 137 2.79 -8.91 6.47
N ALA A 138 2.70 -10.10 7.06
CA ALA A 138 2.51 -10.22 8.50
C ALA A 138 3.84 -9.92 9.22
N GLY A 139 3.90 -8.83 10.01
CA GLY A 139 5.09 -8.47 10.79
C GLY A 139 5.36 -9.38 11.99
N ARG A 140 4.41 -10.28 12.30
CA ARG A 140 4.52 -11.36 13.29
C ARG A 140 3.51 -12.46 12.97
N TYR A 141 3.54 -13.57 13.70
CA TYR A 141 2.47 -14.57 13.61
C TYR A 141 1.11 -13.96 14.02
N ILE A 142 0.11 -14.08 13.14
CA ILE A 142 -1.28 -13.69 13.38
C ILE A 142 -2.11 -14.98 13.46
N GLU A 143 -2.91 -15.12 14.51
CA GLU A 143 -3.81 -16.27 14.71
C GLU A 143 -5.17 -16.07 14.03
#